data_AF-A0A497NUV0-F1
#
_entry.id   AF-A0A497NUV0-F1
#
_cell.length_a   1.000
_cell.length_b   1.000
_cell.length_c   1.000
_cell.angle_alpha   90.00
_cell.angle_beta   90.00
_cell.angle_gamma   90.00
#
_symmetry.space_group_name_H-M   'P 1'
#
loop_
_entity.id
_entity.type
_entity.pdbx_description
1 polymer ?
#
loop_
_entity_poly.entity_id
_entity_poly.type
_entity_poly.pdbx_seq_one_letter_code
_entity_poly.pdbx_strand_id
1 'polypeptide(L)' 'MRRLGLKEGCKVVFRVEGDRLIVEKVKDPWMLALQTYKWAETTVEEFERESEELQDEFASEED' A
#
# COMPACT_ATOMS: atom_id res chain seq x y z
N MET A 1 -20.79 -12.73 9.07
CA MET A 1 -19.77 -11.66 9.04
C MET A 1 -18.56 -11.92 9.94
N ARG A 2 -18.69 -12.08 11.26
CA ARG A 2 -17.51 -12.27 12.18
C ARG A 2 -16.55 -13.40 11.78
N ARG A 3 -17.06 -14.57 11.40
CA ARG A 3 -16.24 -15.71 10.93
C ARG A 3 -15.45 -15.43 9.64
N LEU A 4 -15.85 -14.42 8.88
CA LEU A 4 -15.17 -13.96 7.65
C LEU A 4 -14.23 -12.78 7.93
N GLY A 5 -14.06 -12.36 9.20
CA GLY A 5 -13.22 -11.20 9.55
C GLY A 5 -13.77 -9.85 9.08
N LEU A 6 -15.05 -9.80 8.68
CA LEU A 6 -15.75 -8.59 8.25
C LEU A 6 -16.41 -7.90 9.44
N LYS A 7 -16.14 -6.60 9.59
CA LYS A 7 -16.74 -5.69 10.57
C LYS A 7 -17.47 -4.57 9.84
N GLU A 8 -18.37 -3.88 10.53
CA GLU A 8 -19.01 -2.68 10.00
C GLU A 8 -17.95 -1.64 9.58
N GLY A 9 -18.20 -0.95 8.48
CA GLY A 9 -17.24 -0.02 7.87
C GLY A 9 -16.06 -0.67 7.11
N CYS A 10 -15.96 -2.01 7.03
CA CYS A 10 -14.95 -2.66 6.20
C CYS A 10 -15.19 -2.39 4.71
N LYS A 11 -14.13 -1.96 4.01
CA LYS A 11 -14.11 -1.93 2.54
C LYS A 11 -14.01 -3.35 2.00
N VAL A 12 -14.87 -3.68 1.04
CA VAL A 12 -14.90 -4.96 0.33
C VAL A 12 -15.02 -4.72 -1.16
N VAL A 13 -14.52 -5.67 -1.94
CA VAL A 13 -14.75 -5.74 -3.39
C VAL A 13 -15.81 -6.80 -3.64
N PHE A 14 -16.82 -6.43 -4.42
CA PHE A 14 -17.84 -7.35 -4.90
C PHE A 14 -17.52 -7.76 -6.33
N ARG A 15 -17.62 -9.05 -6.61
CA ARG A 15 -17.50 -9.60 -7.97
C ARG A 15 -18.59 -10.62 -8.20
N VAL A 16 -19.22 -10.60 -9.37
CA VAL A 16 -20.16 -11.65 -9.78
C VAL A 16 -19.42 -12.64 -10.67
N GLU A 17 -19.48 -13.91 -10.31
CA GLU A 17 -18.90 -15.02 -11.07
C GLU A 17 -20.00 -16.06 -11.32
N GLY A 18 -20.58 -16.05 -12.54
CA GLY A 18 -21.73 -16.88 -12.89
C GLY A 18 -22.95 -16.55 -12.04
N ASP A 19 -23.42 -17.51 -11.25
CA ASP A 19 -24.53 -17.39 -10.31
C ASP A 19 -24.08 -17.06 -8.87
N ARG A 20 -22.79 -16.72 -8.67
CA ARG A 20 -22.20 -16.46 -7.35
C ARG A 20 -21.81 -15.00 -7.18
N LEU A 21 -22.04 -14.48 -5.98
CA LEU A 21 -21.48 -13.21 -5.52
C LEU A 21 -20.25 -13.48 -4.63
N ILE A 22 -19.08 -13.10 -5.11
CA ILE A 22 -17.82 -13.15 -4.37
C ILE A 22 -17.63 -11.83 -3.63
N VAL A 23 -17.29 -11.92 -2.35
CA VAL A 23 -17.03 -10.78 -1.46
C VAL A 23 -15.63 -10.91 -0.90
N GLU A 24 -14.71 -10.05 -1.33
CA GLU A 24 -13.33 -10.05 -0.88
C GLU A 24 -13.07 -8.84 0.03
N LYS A 25 -12.44 -9.08 1.19
CA LYS A 25 -12.02 -7.99 2.08
C LYS A 25 -10.82 -7.27 1.45
N VAL A 26 -10.90 -5.95 1.35
CA VAL A 26 -9.73 -5.15 0.98
C VAL A 26 -8.73 -5.23 2.12
N LYS A 27 -7.53 -5.74 1.83
CA LYS A 27 -6.43 -5.74 2.79
C LYS A 27 -5.99 -4.30 3.00
N ASP A 28 -5.87 -3.89 4.26
CA ASP A 28 -5.36 -2.57 4.61
C ASP A 28 -3.86 -2.52 4.22
N PRO A 29 -3.45 -1.66 3.27
CA PRO A 29 -2.07 -1.58 2.83
C PRO A 29 -1.11 -1.23 3.98
N TRP A 30 -1.56 -0.43 4.94
CA TRP A 30 -0.78 -0.08 6.12
C TRP A 30 -0.54 -1.29 7.00
N MET A 31 -1.59 -2.05 7.27
CA MET A 31 -1.46 -3.29 8.04
C MET A 31 -0.59 -4.31 7.32
N LEU A 32 -0.68 -4.41 5.99
CA LEU A 32 0.21 -5.25 5.21
C LEU A 32 1.67 -4.81 5.39
N ALA A 33 1.97 -3.54 5.13
CA ALA A 33 3.33 -3.01 5.25
C ALA A 33 3.91 -3.20 6.67
N LEU A 34 3.07 -3.08 7.71
CA LEU A 34 3.49 -3.26 9.11
C LEU A 34 3.64 -4.73 9.53
N GLN A 35 2.87 -5.66 8.95
CA GLN A 35 2.85 -7.07 9.36
C GLN A 35 3.73 -7.96 8.48
N THR A 36 4.20 -7.47 7.33
CA THR A 36 5.09 -8.21 6.45
C THR A 36 6.54 -8.14 6.91
N TYR A 37 7.34 -9.12 6.48
CA TYR A 37 8.78 -9.08 6.66
C TYR A 37 9.39 -7.84 5.99
N LYS A 38 10.17 -7.07 6.74
CA LYS A 38 10.93 -5.92 6.20
C LYS A 38 12.13 -6.46 5.45
N TRP A 39 12.21 -6.15 4.16
CA TRP A 39 13.28 -6.62 3.27
C TRP A 39 14.37 -5.58 3.02
N ALA A 40 14.14 -4.33 3.45
CA ALA A 40 15.07 -3.22 3.37
C ALA A 40 14.88 -2.29 4.58
N GLU A 41 15.90 -1.49 4.88
CA GLU A 41 15.90 -0.44 5.89
C GLU A 41 16.67 0.78 5.37
N THR A 42 16.36 1.94 5.92
CA THR A 42 17.04 3.21 5.61
C THR A 42 16.92 4.15 6.81
N THR A 43 17.76 5.18 6.86
CA THR A 43 17.68 6.29 7.81
C THR A 43 16.92 7.49 7.22
N VAL A 44 16.52 8.43 8.08
CA VAL A 44 15.88 9.68 7.61
C VAL A 44 16.88 10.48 6.78
N GLU A 45 18.14 10.57 7.24
CA GLU A 45 19.19 11.31 6.55
C GLU A 45 19.49 10.75 5.16
N GLU A 46 19.53 9.43 5.00
CA GLU A 46 19.72 8.80 3.68
C GLU A 46 18.54 9.06 2.75
N PHE A 47 17.31 8.94 3.27
CA PHE A 47 16.09 9.17 2.49
C PHE A 47 15.98 10.61 1.97
N GLU A 48 16.27 11.60 2.82
CA GLU A 48 16.22 13.02 2.43
C GLU A 48 17.30 13.35 1.41
N ARG A 49 18.53 12.85 1.61
CA ARG A 49 19.63 13.05 0.65
C ARG A 49 19.27 12.51 -0.73
N GLU A 50 18.75 11.29 -0.82
CA GLU A 50 18.33 10.69 -2.09
C GLU A 50 17.21 11.52 -2.76
N SER A 51 16.28 12.07 -1.97
CA SER A 51 15.21 12.95 -2.48
C SER A 51 15.76 14.25 -3.03
N GLU A 52 16.73 14.88 -2.37
CA GLU A 52 17.38 16.12 -2.82
C GLU A 52 18.16 15.88 -4.13
N GLU A 53 18.97 14.83 -4.19
CA GLU A 53 19.74 14.45 -5.38
C GLU A 53 18.83 14.23 -6.60
N LEU A 54 17.68 13.56 -6.40
CA LEU A 54 16.70 13.32 -7.47
C LEU A 54 16.05 14.62 -7.96
N GLN A 55 15.73 15.55 -7.05
CA GLN A 55 15.16 16.85 -7.41
C GLN A 55 16.16 17.69 -8.22
N ASP A 56 17.42 17.69 -7.83
CA ASP A 56 18.49 18.39 -8.55
C ASP A 56 18.69 17.82 -9.96
N GLU A 57 18.62 16.49 -10.13
CA GLU A 57 18.69 15.82 -11.43
C GLU A 57 17.59 16.34 -12.37
N PHE A 58 16.33 16.30 -11.93
CA PHE A 58 15.21 16.77 -12.76
C PHE A 58 15.14 18.28 -12.94
N ALA A 59 15.59 19.06 -11.95
CA ALA A 59 15.64 20.52 -12.05
C ALA A 59 16.71 21.00 -13.06
N SER A 60 17.78 20.23 -13.23
CA SER A 60 18.88 20.56 -14.14
C SER A 60 18.59 20.22 -15.62
N GLU A 61 17.53 19.47 -15.91
CA GLU A 61 17.10 19.13 -17.27
C GLU A 61 16.19 20.19 -17.92
N GLU A 62 15.79 21.24 -17.19
CA GLU A 62 14.93 22.33 -17.68
C GLU A 62 15.69 23.60 -18.17
N ASP A 63 17.03 23.59 -18.21
CA ASP A 63 17.89 24.69 -18.73
C ASP A 63 18.57 24.38 -20.09
#